data_AF-A0A6J4QDS3-F1
#
_entry.id   AF-A0A6J4QDS3-F1
#
_cell.length_a   1.000
_cell.length_b   1.000
_cell.length_c   1.000
_cell.angle_alpha   90.00
_cell.angle_beta   90.00
_cell.angle_gamma   90.00
#
_symmetry.space_group_name_H-M   'P 1'
#
loop_
_entity.id
_entity.type
_entity.pdbx_description
1 polymer ?
#
loop_
_entity_poly.entity_id
_entity_poly.type
_entity_poly.pdbx_seq_one_letter_code
_entity_poly.pdbx_strand_id
1 'polypeptide(L)'
;MDSVSQLPTATEGLHVFSGSADHLERLTQLCVEDLISAFGLGEVSNGRAIMESISRIPARRLALQILTYDRIVGESGLGTGGAWALKRLSRNTSIEGQENVPRGGPLLLVSNHPGLADAVALFAATPRDDLRVIADER
;
A
#
# COMPACT_ATOMS: atom_id res chain seq x y z
N MET A 1 -1.78 -46.70 -35.30
CA MET A 1 -1.83 -47.61 -34.15
C MET A 1 -0.70 -47.24 -33.20
N ASP A 2 -0.94 -46.15 -32.48
CA ASP A 2 -0.82 -46.00 -31.02
C ASP A 2 0.47 -46.44 -30.32
N SER A 3 1.27 -45.45 -29.87
CA SER A 3 1.20 -45.04 -28.46
C SER A 3 2.27 -44.00 -28.10
N VAL A 4 1.81 -42.76 -28.06
CA VAL A 4 2.06 -41.70 -27.05
C VAL A 4 3.22 -41.95 -26.08
N SER A 5 4.35 -41.29 -26.32
CA SER A 5 5.32 -40.98 -25.27
C SER A 5 4.76 -39.88 -24.38
N GLN A 6 4.59 -40.19 -23.10
CA GLN A 6 4.05 -39.30 -22.08
C GLN A 6 4.95 -38.07 -21.91
N LEU A 7 4.35 -36.89 -22.04
CA LEU A 7 4.95 -35.62 -21.60
C LEU A 7 5.03 -35.62 -20.06
N PRO A 8 6.12 -35.11 -19.47
CA PRO A 8 6.17 -34.92 -18.03
C PRO A 8 5.13 -33.87 -17.62
N THR A 9 4.24 -34.26 -16.72
CA THR A 9 3.23 -33.39 -16.12
C THR A 9 3.95 -32.41 -15.20
N ALA A 10 4.26 -31.22 -15.72
CA ALA A 10 4.77 -30.11 -14.92
C ALA A 10 3.69 -29.71 -13.91
N THR A 11 3.85 -30.18 -12.68
CA THR A 11 3.09 -29.72 -11.53
C THR A 11 3.73 -28.41 -11.05
N GLU A 12 3.72 -27.39 -11.90
CA GLU A 12 4.16 -26.02 -11.59
C GLU A 12 2.95 -25.10 -11.69
N GLY A 13 2.10 -25.11 -10.66
CA GLY A 13 0.90 -24.28 -10.64
C GLY A 13 0.37 -23.89 -9.26
N LEU A 14 0.86 -24.50 -8.17
CA LEU A 14 0.28 -24.29 -6.84
C LEU A 14 1.07 -23.35 -5.91
N HIS A 15 2.30 -22.95 -6.26
CA HIS A 15 3.16 -22.23 -5.32
C HIS A 15 3.08 -20.70 -5.38
N VAL A 16 2.47 -20.12 -6.42
CA VAL A 16 2.34 -18.66 -6.58
C VAL A 16 1.05 -18.12 -5.94
N PHE A 17 -0.02 -18.92 -5.91
CA PHE A 17 -1.31 -18.50 -5.35
C PHE A 17 -1.33 -18.46 -3.81
N SER A 18 -0.55 -19.30 -3.12
CA SER A 18 -0.44 -19.28 -1.65
C SER A 18 0.18 -17.97 -1.17
N GLY A 19 1.27 -17.51 -1.81
CA GLY A 19 2.01 -16.33 -1.35
C GLY A 19 1.18 -15.04 -1.36
N SER A 20 0.34 -14.83 -2.37
CA SER A 20 -0.49 -13.62 -2.48
C SER A 20 -1.65 -13.62 -1.47
N ALA A 21 -2.31 -14.76 -1.28
CA ALA A 21 -3.39 -14.88 -0.31
C ALA A 21 -2.87 -14.77 1.14
N ASP A 22 -1.75 -15.42 1.43
CA ASP A 22 -1.11 -15.38 2.75
C ASP A 22 -0.60 -13.96 3.07
N HIS A 23 -0.05 -13.26 2.07
CA HIS A 23 0.38 -11.87 2.22
C HIS A 23 -0.81 -10.92 2.47
N LEU A 24 -1.91 -11.10 1.73
CA LEU A 24 -3.13 -10.31 1.94
C LEU A 24 -3.71 -10.53 3.35
N GLU A 25 -3.73 -11.76 3.84
CA GLU A 25 -4.23 -12.06 5.19
C GLU A 25 -3.33 -11.42 6.25
N ARG A 26 -2.01 -11.48 6.10
CA ARG A 26 -1.05 -10.79 6.98
C ARG A 26 -1.27 -9.28 7.01
N LEU A 27 -1.38 -8.64 5.84
CA LEU A 27 -1.67 -7.20 5.76
C LEU A 27 -3.04 -6.88 6.37
N THR A 28 -4.03 -7.74 6.17
CA THR A 28 -5.35 -7.56 6.77
C THR A 28 -5.26 -7.60 8.29
N GLN A 29 -4.50 -8.54 8.86
CA GLN A 29 -4.29 -8.65 10.30
C GLN A 29 -3.60 -7.42 10.88
N LEU A 30 -2.53 -6.94 10.23
CA LEU A 30 -1.87 -5.69 10.63
C LEU A 30 -2.84 -4.49 10.60
N CYS A 31 -3.63 -4.35 9.54
CA CYS A 31 -4.64 -3.29 9.45
C CYS A 31 -5.71 -3.39 10.53
N VAL A 32 -6.10 -4.61 10.96
CA VAL A 32 -7.04 -4.80 12.08
C VAL A 32 -6.41 -4.34 13.39
N GLU A 33 -5.16 -4.70 13.64
CA GLU A 33 -4.42 -4.31 14.85
C GLU A 33 -4.25 -2.80 14.94
N ASP A 34 -3.85 -2.15 13.84
CA ASP A 34 -3.75 -0.69 13.75
C ASP A 34 -5.10 -0.01 14.02
N LEU A 35 -6.19 -0.54 13.45
CA LEU A 35 -7.51 0.02 13.62
C LEU A 35 -7.99 -0.09 15.07
N ILE A 36 -7.81 -1.26 15.71
CA ILE A 36 -8.16 -1.47 17.12
C ILE A 36 -7.33 -0.56 18.04
N SER A 37 -6.03 -0.42 17.75
CA SER A 37 -5.12 0.46 18.47
C SER A 37 -5.56 1.93 18.36
N ALA A 38 -5.87 2.40 17.15
CA ALA A 38 -6.31 3.77 16.89
C ALA A 38 -7.64 4.13 17.61
N PHE A 39 -8.51 3.15 17.86
CA PHE A 39 -9.74 3.35 18.64
C PHE A 39 -9.52 3.28 20.16
N GLY A 40 -8.29 3.07 20.65
CA GLY A 40 -7.98 3.00 22.08
C GLY A 40 -8.49 1.71 22.75
N LEU A 41 -8.81 0.68 21.96
CA LEU A 41 -9.41 -0.57 22.45
C LEU A 41 -8.37 -1.67 22.72
N GLY A 42 -7.08 -1.35 22.60
CA GLY A 42 -5.99 -2.30 22.86
C GLY A 42 -6.00 -2.90 24.27
N GLU A 43 -6.57 -2.20 25.26
CA GLU A 43 -6.55 -2.62 26.67
C GLU A 43 -7.88 -3.21 27.19
N VAL A 44 -8.99 -3.12 26.43
CA VAL A 44 -10.31 -3.62 26.88
C VAL A 44 -10.57 -5.04 26.35
N SER A 45 -10.27 -6.04 27.17
CA SER A 45 -10.34 -7.47 26.83
C SER A 45 -11.73 -7.95 26.37
N ASN A 46 -12.81 -7.36 26.88
CA ASN A 46 -14.17 -7.88 26.67
C ASN A 46 -14.81 -7.47 25.34
N GLY A 47 -14.23 -6.51 24.61
CA GLY A 47 -14.77 -6.00 23.33
C GLY A 47 -13.93 -6.33 22.10
N ARG A 48 -12.73 -6.88 22.28
CA ARG A 48 -11.73 -7.05 21.22
C ARG A 48 -12.22 -7.96 20.09
N ALA A 49 -12.77 -9.13 20.40
CA ALA A 49 -13.22 -10.10 19.39
C ALA A 49 -14.36 -9.55 18.50
N ILE A 50 -15.29 -8.76 19.07
CA ILE A 50 -16.36 -8.10 18.32
C ILE A 50 -15.75 -7.02 17.41
N MET A 51 -14.83 -6.23 17.95
CA MET A 51 -14.16 -5.18 17.19
C MET A 51 -13.30 -5.75 16.05
N GLU A 52 -12.57 -6.84 16.29
CA GLU A 52 -11.81 -7.58 15.26
C GLU A 52 -12.74 -8.01 14.11
N SER A 53 -13.89 -8.61 14.43
CA SER A 53 -14.84 -9.07 13.42
C SER A 53 -15.41 -7.91 12.59
N ILE A 54 -15.75 -6.78 13.22
CA ILE A 54 -16.27 -5.59 12.53
C ILE A 54 -15.17 -4.92 11.69
N SER A 55 -13.95 -4.86 12.23
CA SER A 55 -12.77 -4.23 11.62
C SER A 55 -12.22 -5.03 10.43
N ARG A 56 -12.42 -6.35 10.39
CA ARG A 56 -11.87 -7.23 9.35
C ARG A 56 -12.26 -6.83 7.94
N ILE A 57 -13.51 -6.39 7.73
CA ILE A 57 -13.98 -5.97 6.39
C ILE A 57 -13.26 -4.69 5.91
N PRO A 58 -13.28 -3.57 6.65
CA PRO A 58 -12.55 -2.37 6.24
C PRO A 58 -11.03 -2.60 6.19
N ALA A 59 -10.46 -3.36 7.13
CA ALA A 59 -9.04 -3.72 7.15
C ALA A 59 -8.63 -4.50 5.89
N ARG A 60 -9.41 -5.50 5.48
CA ARG A 60 -9.14 -6.26 4.25
C ARG A 60 -9.23 -5.38 3.01
N ARG A 61 -10.15 -4.41 2.99
CA ARG A 61 -10.24 -3.43 1.89
C ARG A 61 -9.00 -2.53 1.84
N LEU A 62 -8.50 -2.09 2.99
CA LEU A 62 -7.26 -1.32 3.07
C LEU A 62 -6.05 -2.14 2.64
N ALA A 63 -5.93 -3.39 3.10
CA ALA A 63 -4.86 -4.29 2.69
C ALA A 63 -4.80 -4.51 1.17
N LEU A 64 -5.95 -4.63 0.50
CA LEU A 64 -6.01 -4.69 -0.97
C LEU A 64 -5.53 -3.40 -1.63
N GLN A 65 -5.80 -2.23 -1.03
CA GLN A 65 -5.26 -0.97 -1.53
C GLN A 65 -3.75 -0.90 -1.37
N ILE A 66 -3.22 -1.35 -0.24
CA ILE A 66 -1.78 -1.38 0.02
C ILE A 66 -1.08 -2.26 -1.01
N LEU A 67 -1.61 -3.46 -1.28
CA LEU A 67 -1.09 -4.33 -2.34
C LEU A 67 -1.14 -3.69 -3.72
N THR A 68 -2.25 -3.01 -4.03
CA THR A 68 -2.38 -2.32 -5.32
C THR A 68 -1.39 -1.17 -5.44
N TYR A 69 -1.21 -0.40 -4.37
CA TYR A 69 -0.23 0.68 -4.29
C TYR A 69 1.18 0.16 -4.47
N ASP A 70 1.57 -0.87 -3.72
CA ASP A 70 2.89 -1.49 -3.77
C ASP A 70 3.24 -1.97 -5.19
N ARG A 71 2.28 -2.64 -5.84
CA ARG A 71 2.43 -3.04 -7.25
C ARG A 71 2.64 -1.84 -8.19
N ILE A 72 1.85 -0.78 -8.05
CA ILE A 72 1.99 0.42 -8.89
C ILE A 72 3.34 1.11 -8.65
N VAL A 73 3.80 1.18 -7.40
CA VAL A 73 5.11 1.75 -7.07
C VAL A 73 6.23 0.90 -7.65
N GLY A 74 6.14 -0.43 -7.55
CA GLY A 74 7.11 -1.36 -8.14
C GLY A 74 7.18 -1.28 -9.67
N GLU A 75 6.04 -1.04 -10.34
CA GLU A 75 5.96 -0.96 -11.81
C GLU A 75 6.23 0.44 -12.38
N SER A 76 5.86 1.50 -11.66
CA SER A 76 5.76 2.87 -12.22
C SER A 76 6.25 3.98 -11.27
N GLY A 77 6.87 3.60 -10.15
CA GLY A 77 7.51 4.54 -9.22
C GLY A 77 6.55 5.26 -8.27
N LEU A 78 7.15 5.97 -7.30
CA LEU A 78 6.43 6.66 -6.23
C LEU A 78 5.53 7.77 -6.75
N GLY A 79 5.89 8.49 -7.80
CA GLY A 79 5.06 9.56 -8.36
C GLY A 79 3.71 9.03 -8.84
N THR A 80 3.73 7.94 -9.62
CA THR A 80 2.52 7.27 -10.12
C THR A 80 1.72 6.64 -8.98
N GLY A 81 2.38 5.95 -8.06
CA GLY A 81 1.72 5.38 -6.87
C GLY A 81 1.06 6.47 -6.01
N GLY A 82 1.75 7.59 -5.80
CA GLY A 82 1.27 8.76 -5.07
C GLY A 82 0.02 9.34 -5.72
N ALA A 83 0.04 9.57 -7.04
CA ALA A 83 -1.12 10.08 -7.76
C ALA A 83 -2.33 9.13 -7.69
N TRP A 84 -2.10 7.82 -7.75
CA TRP A 84 -3.15 6.83 -7.57
C TRP A 84 -3.73 6.85 -6.15
N ALA A 85 -2.87 6.87 -5.12
CA ALA A 85 -3.29 6.87 -3.72
C ALA A 85 -4.04 8.16 -3.37
N LEU A 86 -3.54 9.30 -3.83
CA LEU A 86 -4.11 10.62 -3.58
C LEU A 86 -5.54 10.75 -4.12
N LYS A 87 -5.81 10.24 -5.34
CA LYS A 87 -7.16 10.17 -5.91
C LYS A 87 -8.15 9.35 -5.07
N ARG A 88 -7.63 8.42 -4.26
CA ARG A 88 -8.45 7.54 -3.42
C ARG A 88 -8.63 8.07 -2.00
N LEU A 89 -7.68 8.88 -1.52
CA LEU A 89 -7.75 9.54 -0.20
C LEU A 89 -8.49 10.88 -0.26
N SER A 90 -8.45 11.56 -1.40
CA SER A 90 -9.00 12.90 -1.57
C SER A 90 -10.05 12.93 -2.68
N ARG A 91 -11.17 13.62 -2.42
CA ARG A 91 -12.20 13.84 -3.46
C ARG A 91 -11.71 14.78 -4.55
N ASN A 92 -11.01 15.84 -4.15
CA ASN A 92 -10.43 16.85 -5.02
C ASN A 92 -9.01 17.14 -4.57
N THR A 93 -8.13 17.45 -5.52
CA THR A 93 -6.77 17.89 -5.24
C THR A 93 -6.37 18.94 -6.27
N SER A 94 -5.77 20.03 -5.79
CA SER A 94 -5.10 21.03 -6.61
C SER A 94 -3.62 21.01 -6.25
N ILE A 95 -2.75 21.15 -7.25
CA ILE A 95 -1.30 21.25 -7.08
C ILE A 95 -0.91 22.60 -7.65
N GLU A 96 -0.30 23.44 -6.83
CA GLU A 96 0.17 24.77 -7.20
C GLU A 96 1.68 24.84 -7.03
N GLY A 97 2.36 25.56 -7.92
CA GLY A 97 3.82 25.75 -7.84
C GLY A 97 4.64 24.51 -8.19
N GLN A 98 4.07 23.52 -8.88
CA GLN A 98 4.79 22.32 -9.33
C GLN A 98 5.97 22.67 -10.24
N GLU A 99 5.85 23.74 -11.02
CA GLU A 99 6.90 24.30 -11.88
C GLU A 99 8.14 24.76 -11.11
N ASN A 100 8.00 25.04 -9.81
CA ASN A 100 9.12 25.42 -8.95
C ASN A 100 9.91 24.21 -8.44
N VAL A 101 9.41 22.99 -8.63
CA VAL A 101 10.09 21.77 -8.18
C VAL A 101 11.24 21.43 -9.13
N PRO A 102 12.50 21.38 -8.64
CA PRO A 102 13.65 21.06 -9.47
C PRO A 102 13.54 19.65 -10.05
N ARG A 103 13.70 19.53 -11.37
CA ARG A 103 13.68 18.24 -12.09
C ARG A 103 14.91 17.37 -11.86
N GLY A 104 15.96 17.92 -11.26
CA GLY A 104 17.22 17.23 -10.99
C GLY A 104 18.02 17.93 -9.91
N GLY A 105 19.14 17.31 -9.52
CA GLY A 105 19.96 17.76 -8.39
C GLY A 105 19.34 17.43 -7.02
N PRO A 106 20.02 17.79 -5.92
CA PRO A 106 19.53 17.54 -4.57
C PRO A 106 18.22 18.26 -4.30
N LEU A 107 17.25 17.55 -3.72
CA LEU A 107 15.94 18.09 -3.34
C LEU A 107 15.54 17.52 -1.98
N LEU A 108 15.17 18.42 -1.06
CA LEU A 108 14.54 18.06 0.21
C LEU A 108 13.11 18.61 0.21
N LEU A 109 12.14 17.71 0.29
CA LEU A 109 10.74 18.05 0.43
C LEU A 109 10.38 18.02 1.92
N VAL A 110 9.70 19.05 2.40
CA VAL A 110 9.28 19.17 3.81
C VAL A 110 7.77 19.39 3.84
N SER A 111 7.08 18.64 4.69
CA SER A 111 5.66 18.84 4.97
C SER A 111 5.48 19.37 6.38
N ASN A 112 4.53 20.31 6.56
CA ASN A 112 4.11 20.77 7.87
C ASN A 112 3.37 19.67 8.65
N HIS A 113 2.72 18.73 7.95
CA HIS A 113 2.09 17.57 8.53
C HIS A 113 2.64 16.32 7.85
N PRO A 114 3.42 15.46 8.51
CA PRO A 114 3.95 14.24 7.89
C PRO A 114 2.95 13.08 8.03
N GLY A 115 1.72 13.27 7.52
CA GLY A 115 0.72 12.21 7.44
C GLY A 115 0.80 11.41 6.14
N LEU A 116 0.06 10.30 6.07
CA LEU A 116 -0.03 9.46 4.86
C LEU A 116 -0.49 10.27 3.64
N ALA A 117 -1.52 11.11 3.81
CA ALA A 117 -2.07 11.94 2.73
C ALA A 117 -1.02 12.94 2.22
N ASP A 118 -0.27 13.56 3.11
CA ASP A 118 0.76 14.54 2.76
C ASP A 118 1.93 13.89 2.02
N ALA A 119 2.35 12.70 2.47
CA ALA A 119 3.40 11.93 1.79
C ALA A 119 3.00 11.59 0.36
N VAL A 120 1.79 11.03 0.13
CA VAL A 120 1.36 10.69 -1.23
C VAL A 120 1.08 11.91 -2.10
N ALA A 121 0.67 13.04 -1.49
CA ALA A 121 0.54 14.31 -2.19
C ALA A 121 1.90 14.82 -2.67
N LEU A 122 2.94 14.77 -1.82
CA LEU A 122 4.30 15.15 -2.20
C LEU A 122 4.85 14.24 -3.31
N PHE A 123 4.59 12.92 -3.24
CA PHE A 123 5.00 12.01 -4.31
C PHE A 123 4.31 12.37 -5.64
N ALA A 124 3.00 12.59 -5.62
CA ALA A 124 2.23 12.95 -6.81
C ALA A 124 2.62 14.31 -7.40
N ALA A 125 2.95 15.28 -6.55
CA ALA A 125 3.30 16.64 -6.95
C ALA A 125 4.74 16.77 -7.44
N THR A 126 5.60 15.79 -7.18
CA THR A 126 7.02 15.89 -7.55
C THR A 126 7.28 15.19 -8.89
N PRO A 127 7.60 15.93 -9.96
CA PRO A 127 7.81 15.36 -11.30
C PRO A 127 9.21 14.75 -11.43
N ARG A 128 9.52 13.76 -10.57
CA ARG A 128 10.81 13.07 -10.53
C ARG A 128 10.62 11.59 -10.28
N ASP A 129 11.43 10.79 -10.97
CA ASP A 129 11.42 9.33 -10.85
C ASP A 129 12.44 8.80 -9.84
N ASP A 130 13.31 9.68 -9.31
CA ASP A 130 14.40 9.35 -8.38
C ASP A 130 14.06 9.59 -6.90
N LEU A 131 12.77 9.74 -6.58
CA LEU A 131 12.28 9.95 -5.23
C LEU A 131 12.65 8.80 -4.30
N ARG A 132 13.07 9.14 -3.08
CA ARG A 132 13.35 8.19 -2.00
C ARG A 132 12.73 8.70 -0.71
N VAL A 133 12.22 7.78 0.10
CA VAL A 133 11.60 8.06 1.39
C VAL A 133 12.53 7.60 2.50
N ILE A 134 12.78 8.47 3.46
CA ILE A 134 13.46 8.13 4.71
C ILE A 134 12.41 8.31 5.81
N ALA A 135 12.11 7.23 6.51
CA ALA A 135 11.21 7.22 7.66
C ALA A 135 11.95 6.66 8.87
N ASP A 136 11.62 7.18 10.05
CA ASP A 136 12.14 6.73 11.34
C ASP A 136 10.96 6.30 12.21
N GLU A 137 11.13 5.20 12.93
CA GLU A 137 10.14 4.66 13.85
C GLU A 137 10.47 5.18 15.25
N ARG A 138 9.55 5.89 15.89
CA ARG A 138 9.76 6.45 17.25
C ARG A 138 9.24 5.51 18.32
#